data_AF-A0A9P4JA93-F1
#
_entry.id   AF-A0A9P4JA93-F1
#
_cell.length_a   1.000
_cell.length_b   1.000
_cell.length_c   1.000
_cell.angle_alpha   90.00
_cell.angle_beta   90.00
_cell.angle_gamma   90.00
#
_symmetry.space_group_name_H-M   'P 1'
#
loop_
_entity.id
_entity.type
_entity.pdbx_description
1 polymer ?
#
loop_
_entity_poly.entity_id
_entity_poly.type
_entity_poly.pdbx_seq_one_letter_code
_entity_poly.pdbx_strand_id
1 'polypeptide(L)'
;MLLEDLPTEILTNVFTRSPTVPSALALASTCRRLHSIFKSSKKLVILQEAAERQYGPLHDAIQLVTHNASQPAHMVRPVPISETLLRSIVQAGKVAVQWEEIYPFKKWKTDFADRRLLDDEERVVFRRALYRLWLFSRAYHNREHPRLLRASPQAMMERAMLLHNFNTGELAEMLDVHNMLRDTISNNVCPSNGTIRRKFEKRFPGSGHQLLFNIHLNYPLTNGYSNFASSDEYYIYGSPRVAESKYHSKFVPSRTHEPGAEGWGDDVLHYYVVEDMLKLDPAQILHLRNEAPLKDQVESYVRELGEWFDNNGETFCQTMAHVVVQRGGEMEEIREAVLDGMLGVAVGDAE
;
A
#
# COMPACT_ATOMS: atom_id res chain seq x y z
N MET A 1 -14.44 39.14 20.98
CA MET A 1 -13.08 39.40 20.45
C MET A 1 -13.04 38.81 19.06
N LEU A 2 -12.81 39.62 18.02
CA LEU A 2 -12.77 39.12 16.65
C LEU A 2 -11.37 38.61 16.33
N LEU A 3 -11.25 37.66 15.39
CA LEU A 3 -9.96 37.12 14.96
C LEU A 3 -9.05 38.23 14.41
N GLU A 4 -9.63 39.28 13.84
CA GLU A 4 -8.94 40.45 13.28
C GLU A 4 -8.30 41.35 14.34
N ASP A 5 -8.71 41.24 15.60
CA ASP A 5 -8.17 42.04 16.71
C ASP A 5 -6.95 41.36 17.37
N LEU A 6 -6.65 40.11 17.00
CA LEU A 6 -5.57 39.35 17.63
C LEU A 6 -4.20 39.83 17.15
N PRO A 7 -3.16 39.80 18.01
CA PRO A 7 -1.78 40.05 17.60
C PRO A 7 -1.27 39.06 16.54
N THR A 8 -0.29 39.47 15.74
CA THR A 8 0.28 38.65 14.65
C THR A 8 0.92 37.36 15.16
N GLU A 9 1.47 37.38 16.37
CA GLU A 9 2.07 36.25 17.07
C GLU A 9 1.01 35.19 17.39
N ILE A 10 -0.16 35.63 17.87
CA ILE A 10 -1.29 34.73 18.16
C ILE A 10 -1.85 34.14 16.87
N LEU A 11 -2.01 34.95 15.82
CA LEU A 11 -2.45 34.45 14.52
C LEU A 11 -1.44 33.47 13.91
N THR A 12 -0.14 33.70 14.10
CA THR A 12 0.92 32.75 13.68
C THR A 12 0.80 31.44 14.45
N ASN A 13 0.52 31.49 15.76
CA ASN A 13 0.26 30.29 16.55
C ASN A 13 -1.01 29.53 16.10
N VAL A 14 -2.05 30.24 15.68
CA VAL A 14 -3.24 29.61 15.08
C VAL A 14 -2.86 28.89 13.78
N PHE A 15 -2.05 29.52 12.92
CA PHE A 15 -1.52 28.87 11.72
C PHE A 15 -0.71 27.61 12.03
N THR A 16 0.23 27.68 12.98
CA THR A 16 1.09 26.52 13.31
C THR A 16 0.32 25.39 14.00
N ARG A 17 -0.86 25.66 14.57
CA ARG A 17 -1.77 24.65 15.15
C ARG A 17 -2.83 24.15 14.16
N SER A 18 -2.77 24.57 12.90
CA SER A 18 -3.69 24.06 11.88
C SER A 18 -3.54 22.53 11.74
N PRO A 19 -4.65 21.78 11.69
CA PRO A 19 -4.59 20.32 11.69
C PRO A 19 -4.10 19.74 10.36
N THR A 20 -4.34 20.45 9.25
CA THR A 20 -4.02 19.98 7.90
C THR A 20 -3.40 21.08 7.05
N VAL A 21 -2.63 20.68 6.04
CA VAL A 21 -2.05 21.60 5.05
C VAL A 21 -3.15 22.39 4.31
N PRO A 22 -4.25 21.75 3.83
CA PRO A 22 -5.39 22.48 3.27
C PRO A 22 -6.02 23.49 4.24
N SER A 23 -6.16 23.16 5.54
CA SER A 23 -6.71 24.09 6.53
C SER A 23 -5.86 25.35 6.66
N ALA A 24 -4.52 25.22 6.70
CA ALA A 24 -3.62 26.36 6.75
C ALA A 24 -3.74 27.24 5.50
N LEU A 25 -3.83 26.62 4.31
CA LEU A 25 -4.03 27.34 3.04
C LEU A 25 -5.40 28.02 2.97
N ALA A 26 -6.45 27.35 3.44
CA ALA A 26 -7.80 27.90 3.51
C ALA A 26 -7.84 29.12 4.45
N LEU A 27 -7.22 29.02 5.63
CA LEU A 27 -7.11 30.14 6.57
C LEU A 27 -6.40 31.34 5.93
N ALA A 28 -5.29 31.10 5.21
CA ALA A 28 -4.59 32.16 4.46
C ALA A 28 -5.45 32.80 3.37
N SER A 29 -6.40 32.07 2.79
CA SER A 29 -7.28 32.56 1.72
C SER A 29 -8.44 33.44 2.20
N THR A 30 -8.72 33.48 3.51
CA THR A 30 -9.90 34.19 4.05
C THR A 30 -9.78 35.72 4.03
N CYS A 31 -8.59 36.28 4.28
CA CYS A 31 -8.40 37.74 4.28
C CYS A 31 -6.95 38.15 3.97
N ARG A 32 -6.75 39.42 3.59
CA ARG A 32 -5.43 39.96 3.21
C ARG A 32 -4.40 39.90 4.35
N ARG A 33 -4.84 40.11 5.59
CA ARG A 33 -3.95 40.07 6.77
C ARG A 33 -3.39 38.66 6.99
N LEU A 34 -4.25 37.64 6.97
CA LEU A 34 -3.86 36.24 7.14
C LEU A 34 -3.01 35.75 5.97
N HIS A 35 -3.32 36.17 4.75
CA HIS A 35 -2.48 35.89 3.58
C HIS A 35 -1.05 36.45 3.72
N SER A 36 -0.92 37.68 4.24
CA SER A 36 0.38 38.32 4.49
C SER A 36 1.19 37.57 5.55
N ILE A 37 0.54 37.16 6.65
CA ILE A 37 1.17 36.36 7.71
C ILE A 37 1.65 35.02 7.15
N PHE A 38 0.83 34.32 6.37
CA PHE A 38 1.19 33.07 5.74
C PHE A 38 2.35 33.21 4.74
N LYS A 39 2.38 34.29 3.94
CA LYS A 39 3.47 34.58 2.99
C LYS A 39 4.75 35.12 3.62
N SER A 40 4.77 35.36 4.94
CA SER A 40 5.97 35.80 5.65
C SER A 40 7.05 34.70 5.68
N SER A 41 8.17 34.99 6.34
CA SER A 41 9.24 34.01 6.61
C SER A 41 8.77 32.77 7.38
N LYS A 42 7.57 32.78 7.96
CA LYS A 42 6.98 31.65 8.69
C LYS A 42 6.24 30.63 7.81
N LYS A 43 6.09 30.89 6.50
CA LYS A 43 5.37 29.99 5.56
C LYS A 43 5.79 28.53 5.70
N LEU A 44 7.11 28.27 5.64
CA LEU A 44 7.64 26.91 5.67
C LEU A 44 7.39 26.23 7.02
N VAL A 45 7.52 26.97 8.12
CA VAL A 45 7.25 26.45 9.48
C VAL A 45 5.77 26.08 9.61
N ILE A 46 4.86 26.94 9.16
CA ILE A 46 3.41 26.69 9.18
C ILE A 46 3.08 25.42 8.37
N LEU A 47 3.62 25.30 7.16
CA LEU A 47 3.37 24.15 6.30
C LEU A 47 4.01 22.86 6.83
N GLN A 48 5.19 22.94 7.41
CA GLN A 48 5.87 21.80 8.04
C GLN A 48 5.07 21.27 9.22
N GLU A 49 4.64 22.14 10.14
CA GLU A 49 3.82 21.78 11.30
C GLU A 49 2.48 21.14 10.89
N ALA A 50 1.83 21.71 9.87
CA ALA A 50 0.60 21.14 9.34
C ALA A 50 0.83 19.79 8.64
N ALA A 51 1.98 19.62 7.95
CA ALA A 51 2.35 18.36 7.32
C ALA A 51 2.75 17.29 8.34
N GLU A 52 3.38 17.65 9.46
CA GLU A 52 3.69 16.72 10.56
C GLU A 52 2.42 16.11 11.17
N ARG A 53 1.40 16.94 11.44
CA ARG A 53 0.12 16.43 11.97
C ARG A 53 -0.62 15.58 10.95
N GLN A 54 -0.67 16.04 9.69
CA GLN A 54 -1.48 15.40 8.67
C GLN A 54 -0.82 14.19 7.99
N TYR A 55 0.51 14.15 7.90
CA TYR A 55 1.25 13.14 7.13
C TYR A 55 2.47 12.59 7.88
N GLY A 56 2.68 12.98 9.14
CA GLY A 56 3.83 12.55 9.92
C GLY A 56 3.88 11.04 10.21
N PRO A 57 5.03 10.56 10.68
CA PRO A 57 6.21 11.34 11.07
C PRO A 57 7.00 11.86 9.86
N LEU A 58 7.31 13.16 9.82
CA LEU A 58 8.01 13.71 8.64
C LEU A 58 9.45 13.20 8.53
N HIS A 59 10.05 12.79 9.64
CA HIS A 59 11.39 12.24 9.63
C HIS A 59 11.52 11.07 8.63
N ASP A 60 10.65 10.07 8.74
CA ASP A 60 10.65 8.89 7.85
C ASP A 60 10.20 9.25 6.43
N ALA A 61 9.20 10.14 6.28
CA ALA A 61 8.78 10.63 4.97
C ALA A 61 9.91 11.35 4.22
N ILE A 62 10.73 12.13 4.93
CA ILE A 62 11.90 12.81 4.36
C ILE A 62 12.95 11.79 3.91
N GLN A 63 13.26 10.79 4.75
CA GLN A 63 14.20 9.74 4.35
C GLN A 63 13.74 9.02 3.07
N LEU A 64 12.45 8.68 3.01
CA LEU A 64 11.84 8.11 1.82
C LEU A 64 12.00 9.02 0.59
N VAL A 65 11.47 10.25 0.63
CA VAL A 65 11.38 11.07 -0.59
C VAL A 65 12.74 11.57 -1.07
N THR A 66 13.72 11.69 -0.17
CA THR A 66 15.06 12.18 -0.48
C THR A 66 16.07 11.07 -0.78
N HIS A 67 15.70 9.79 -0.65
CA HIS A 67 16.57 8.66 -0.95
C HIS A 67 17.09 8.68 -2.40
N ASN A 68 18.37 8.36 -2.60
CA ASN A 68 18.97 8.23 -3.93
C ASN A 68 20.23 7.35 -3.84
N ALA A 69 20.76 6.95 -4.99
CA ALA A 69 21.94 6.08 -5.08
C ALA A 69 23.25 6.71 -4.52
N SER A 70 23.30 8.02 -4.27
CA SER A 70 24.52 8.69 -3.81
C SER A 70 24.88 8.42 -2.34
N GLN A 71 23.93 7.92 -1.53
CA GLN A 71 24.18 7.62 -0.12
C GLN A 71 23.37 6.40 0.34
N PRO A 72 23.96 5.49 1.13
CA PRO A 72 23.27 4.29 1.61
C PRO A 72 21.96 4.59 2.33
N ALA A 73 20.97 3.70 2.18
CA ALA A 73 19.64 3.88 2.75
C ALA A 73 19.62 3.91 4.28
N HIS A 74 20.56 3.22 4.93
CA HIS A 74 20.68 3.18 6.39
C HIS A 74 21.24 4.47 7.00
N MET A 75 21.76 5.39 6.19
CA MET A 75 22.26 6.68 6.68
C MET A 75 21.15 7.73 6.68
N VAL A 76 20.93 8.35 7.84
CA VAL A 76 19.96 9.44 7.99
C VAL A 76 20.44 10.69 7.25
N ARG A 77 19.53 11.27 6.46
CA ARG A 77 19.76 12.47 5.66
C ARG A 77 19.17 13.70 6.35
N PRO A 78 20.00 14.66 6.82
CA PRO A 78 19.51 15.94 7.29
C PRO A 78 19.24 16.84 6.07
N VAL A 79 17.98 17.01 5.70
CA VAL A 79 17.59 17.85 4.56
C VAL A 79 16.82 19.07 5.05
N PRO A 80 17.24 20.30 4.69
CA PRO A 80 16.50 21.50 5.05
C PRO A 80 15.12 21.51 4.37
N ILE A 81 14.10 21.92 5.12
CA ILE A 81 12.73 22.00 4.62
C ILE A 81 12.63 23.07 3.54
N SER A 82 12.07 22.68 2.39
CA SER A 82 11.80 23.54 1.25
C SER A 82 10.38 23.29 0.73
N GLU A 83 9.86 24.21 -0.10
CA GLU A 83 8.53 24.01 -0.69
C GLU A 83 8.46 22.77 -1.61
N THR A 84 9.55 22.45 -2.31
CA THR A 84 9.61 21.26 -3.16
C THR A 84 9.62 19.99 -2.33
N LEU A 85 10.39 19.95 -1.24
CA LEU A 85 10.40 18.82 -0.32
C LEU A 85 9.02 18.60 0.31
N LEU A 86 8.36 19.67 0.76
CA LEU A 86 7.00 19.59 1.31
C LEU A 86 5.99 19.06 0.29
N ARG A 87 6.11 19.42 -1.00
CA ARG A 87 5.25 18.84 -2.04
C ARG A 87 5.45 17.34 -2.19
N SER A 88 6.70 16.87 -2.21
CA SER A 88 7.01 15.44 -2.27
C SER A 88 6.50 14.68 -1.04
N ILE A 89 6.67 15.26 0.16
CA ILE A 89 6.11 14.72 1.40
C ILE A 89 4.59 14.59 1.31
N VAL A 90 3.90 15.64 0.84
CA VAL A 90 2.43 15.60 0.70
C VAL A 90 1.99 14.53 -0.31
N GLN A 91 2.76 14.29 -1.38
CA GLN A 91 2.45 13.21 -2.32
C GLN A 91 2.56 11.83 -1.66
N ALA A 92 3.66 11.54 -0.95
CA ALA A 92 3.81 10.29 -0.21
C ALA A 92 2.77 10.16 0.91
N GLY A 93 2.48 11.25 1.62
CA GLY A 93 1.51 11.29 2.70
C GLY A 93 0.07 11.01 2.24
N LYS A 94 -0.32 11.48 1.06
CA LYS A 94 -1.63 11.14 0.46
C LYS A 94 -1.77 9.65 0.16
N VAL A 95 -0.69 8.98 -0.22
CA VAL A 95 -0.67 7.52 -0.40
C VAL A 95 -0.83 6.84 0.96
N ALA A 96 -0.10 7.32 1.97
CA ALA A 96 -0.15 6.76 3.32
C ALA A 96 -1.54 6.89 3.97
N VAL A 97 -2.21 8.03 3.82
CA VAL A 97 -3.60 8.24 4.31
C VAL A 97 -4.59 7.30 3.62
N GLN A 98 -4.45 7.02 2.32
CA GLN A 98 -5.32 6.04 1.67
C GLN A 98 -5.10 4.62 2.20
N TRP A 99 -3.87 4.28 2.53
CA TRP A 99 -3.56 2.98 3.14
C TRP A 99 -4.06 2.88 4.58
N GLU A 100 -4.04 3.98 5.33
CA GLU A 100 -4.61 4.09 6.67
C GLU A 100 -6.12 3.75 6.66
N GLU A 101 -6.86 4.24 5.65
CA GLU A 101 -8.28 3.91 5.46
C GLU A 101 -8.50 2.43 5.08
N ILE A 102 -7.55 1.81 4.36
CA ILE A 102 -7.64 0.41 3.93
C ILE A 102 -7.29 -0.55 5.07
N TYR A 103 -6.35 -0.17 5.93
CA TYR A 103 -5.74 -1.03 6.93
C TYR A 103 -6.75 -1.74 7.84
N PRO A 104 -7.75 -1.07 8.45
CA PRO A 104 -8.75 -1.75 9.29
C PRO A 104 -9.49 -2.88 8.63
N PHE A 105 -9.80 -2.76 7.33
CA PHE A 105 -10.50 -3.79 6.57
C PHE A 105 -9.64 -5.03 6.29
N LYS A 106 -8.32 -4.87 6.38
CA LYS A 106 -7.32 -5.90 6.13
C LYS A 106 -6.90 -6.58 7.43
N LYS A 107 -6.57 -5.80 8.47
CA LYS A 107 -6.19 -6.30 9.80
C LYS A 107 -7.31 -7.15 10.39
N TRP A 108 -8.52 -6.58 10.47
CA TRP A 108 -9.68 -7.21 11.10
C TRP A 108 -10.62 -7.83 10.07
N LYS A 109 -10.06 -8.51 9.06
CA LYS A 109 -10.84 -9.12 7.96
C LYS A 109 -11.74 -10.25 8.45
N THR A 110 -11.23 -11.06 9.38
CA THR A 110 -11.91 -12.21 10.00
C THR A 110 -12.45 -11.90 11.39
N ASP A 111 -11.82 -10.96 12.10
CA ASP A 111 -12.29 -10.48 13.40
C ASP A 111 -13.15 -9.24 13.22
N PHE A 112 -14.46 -9.40 13.14
CA PHE A 112 -15.36 -8.25 12.97
C PHE A 112 -15.61 -7.49 14.28
N ALA A 113 -15.30 -8.08 15.44
CA ALA A 113 -15.57 -7.47 16.74
C ALA A 113 -14.58 -6.33 17.00
N ASP A 114 -13.31 -6.54 16.66
CA ASP A 114 -12.24 -5.57 16.88
C ASP A 114 -12.06 -4.58 15.71
N ARG A 115 -12.89 -4.69 14.66
CA ARG A 115 -12.78 -3.79 13.51
C ARG A 115 -13.19 -2.37 13.87
N ARG A 116 -12.21 -1.48 13.95
CA ARG A 116 -12.41 -0.04 14.20
C ARG A 116 -11.54 0.85 13.32
N LEU A 117 -11.74 2.15 13.40
CA LEU A 117 -10.79 3.11 12.83
C LEU A 117 -9.55 3.19 13.71
N LEU A 118 -8.41 3.48 13.08
CA LEU A 118 -7.18 3.78 13.80
C LEU A 118 -7.34 5.11 14.57
N ASP A 119 -6.81 5.15 15.78
CA ASP A 119 -6.66 6.39 16.54
C ASP A 119 -5.47 7.23 16.04
N ASP A 120 -5.28 8.44 16.58
CA ASP A 120 -4.25 9.35 16.10
C ASP A 120 -2.82 8.85 16.32
N GLU A 121 -2.56 8.06 17.36
CA GLU A 121 -1.23 7.48 17.62
C GLU A 121 -0.96 6.31 16.67
N GLU A 122 -1.92 5.40 16.52
CA GLU A 122 -1.85 4.28 15.59
C GLU A 122 -1.67 4.75 14.15
N ARG A 123 -2.29 5.86 13.74
CA ARG A 123 -2.08 6.46 12.42
C ARG A 123 -0.65 6.94 12.21
N VAL A 124 -0.02 7.50 13.24
CA VAL A 124 1.40 7.89 13.18
C VAL A 124 2.29 6.64 13.06
N VAL A 125 2.01 5.61 13.86
CA VAL A 125 2.72 4.32 13.81
C VAL A 125 2.57 3.66 12.44
N PHE A 126 1.35 3.60 11.91
CA PHE A 126 1.06 3.04 10.59
C PHE A 126 1.85 3.74 9.48
N ARG A 127 1.77 5.08 9.44
CA ARG A 127 2.46 5.87 8.40
C ARG A 127 3.98 5.72 8.51
N ARG A 128 4.53 5.70 9.73
CA ARG A 128 5.95 5.42 10.00
C ARG A 128 6.38 4.08 9.40
N ALA A 129 5.67 3.01 9.74
CA ALA A 129 5.94 1.66 9.25
C ALA A 129 5.85 1.58 7.71
N LEU A 130 4.82 2.22 7.13
CA LEU A 130 4.65 2.28 5.68
C LEU A 130 5.80 3.04 4.98
N TYR A 131 6.21 4.20 5.50
CA TYR A 131 7.32 4.97 4.91
C TYR A 131 8.64 4.21 4.96
N ARG A 132 8.91 3.48 6.05
CA ARG A 132 10.12 2.65 6.20
C ARG A 132 10.11 1.46 5.25
N LEU A 133 8.97 0.79 5.09
CA LEU A 133 8.82 -0.30 4.13
C LEU A 133 8.93 0.19 2.68
N TRP A 134 8.39 1.38 2.39
CA TRP A 134 8.54 2.04 1.09
C TRP A 134 9.99 2.41 0.83
N LEU A 135 10.71 2.95 1.82
CA LEU A 135 12.14 3.23 1.71
C LEU A 135 12.93 1.96 1.41
N PHE A 136 12.64 0.85 2.11
CA PHE A 136 13.26 -0.45 1.85
C PHE A 136 13.05 -0.90 0.40
N SER A 137 11.81 -0.84 -0.08
CA SER A 137 11.46 -1.24 -1.45
C SER A 137 12.18 -0.35 -2.48
N ARG A 138 12.16 0.97 -2.28
CA ARG A 138 12.84 1.92 -3.18
C ARG A 138 14.36 1.70 -3.21
N ALA A 139 14.97 1.37 -2.08
CA ALA A 139 16.40 1.16 -1.96
C ALA A 139 16.86 -0.17 -2.58
N TYR A 140 16.08 -1.24 -2.44
CA TYR A 140 16.56 -2.62 -2.71
C TYR A 140 15.70 -3.43 -3.70
N HIS A 141 14.54 -2.93 -4.11
CA HIS A 141 13.69 -3.54 -5.14
C HIS A 141 13.72 -2.70 -6.40
N ASN A 142 14.87 -2.69 -7.05
CA ASN A 142 15.12 -1.95 -8.28
C ASN A 142 16.11 -2.72 -9.17
N ARG A 143 16.36 -2.19 -10.37
CA ARG A 143 17.23 -2.81 -11.37
C ARG A 143 18.67 -3.03 -10.90
N GLU A 144 19.17 -2.25 -9.95
CA GLU A 144 20.52 -2.39 -9.40
C GLU A 144 20.65 -3.59 -8.45
N HIS A 145 19.52 -4.17 -8.03
CA HIS A 145 19.43 -5.32 -7.13
C HIS A 145 18.76 -6.53 -7.80
N PRO A 146 19.35 -7.10 -8.88
CA PRO A 146 18.78 -8.22 -9.60
C PRO A 146 18.77 -9.50 -8.77
N ARG A 147 17.99 -10.49 -9.22
CA ARG A 147 17.81 -11.82 -8.57
C ARG A 147 19.10 -12.46 -8.09
N LEU A 148 20.15 -12.39 -8.90
CA LEU A 148 21.43 -13.04 -8.64
C LEU A 148 22.12 -12.48 -7.38
N LEU A 149 21.85 -11.23 -7.01
CA LEU A 149 22.40 -10.62 -5.80
C LEU A 149 21.60 -10.96 -4.54
N ARG A 150 20.38 -11.50 -4.66
CA ARG A 150 19.48 -11.74 -3.53
C ARG A 150 20.11 -12.54 -2.40
N ALA A 151 20.84 -13.60 -2.75
CA ALA A 151 21.50 -14.51 -1.81
C ALA A 151 22.94 -14.12 -1.48
N SER A 152 23.45 -13.02 -2.07
CA SER A 152 24.79 -12.53 -1.77
C SER A 152 24.87 -12.09 -0.30
N PRO A 153 25.88 -12.56 0.47
CA PRO A 153 26.08 -12.11 1.85
C PRO A 153 26.23 -10.58 1.95
N GLN A 154 26.90 -9.96 0.97
CA GLN A 154 27.09 -8.51 0.93
C GLN A 154 25.75 -7.77 0.76
N ALA A 155 24.93 -8.20 -0.20
CA ALA A 155 23.61 -7.59 -0.42
C ALA A 155 22.67 -7.82 0.77
N MET A 156 22.77 -8.98 1.44
CA MET A 156 22.03 -9.22 2.68
C MET A 156 22.47 -8.26 3.79
N MET A 157 23.78 -8.10 4.00
CA MET A 157 24.34 -7.18 5.00
C MET A 157 23.90 -5.73 4.73
N GLU A 158 23.93 -5.29 3.47
CA GLU A 158 23.50 -3.94 3.09
C GLU A 158 22.04 -3.66 3.38
N ARG A 159 21.15 -4.63 3.12
CA ARG A 159 19.73 -4.53 3.50
C ARG A 159 19.54 -4.56 5.02
N ALA A 160 20.27 -5.44 5.70
CA ALA A 160 20.18 -5.60 7.15
C ALA A 160 20.61 -4.33 7.88
N MET A 161 21.63 -3.61 7.38
CA MET A 161 22.05 -2.32 7.95
C MET A 161 20.89 -1.31 8.05
N LEU A 162 19.97 -1.28 7.07
CA LEU A 162 18.79 -0.41 7.17
C LEU A 162 17.86 -0.87 8.30
N LEU A 163 17.56 -2.17 8.36
CA LEU A 163 16.64 -2.71 9.38
C LEU A 163 17.23 -2.66 10.80
N HIS A 164 18.55 -2.63 10.94
CA HIS A 164 19.20 -2.45 12.25
C HIS A 164 18.91 -1.09 12.89
N ASN A 165 18.50 -0.07 12.13
CA ASN A 165 18.10 1.23 12.65
C ASN A 165 16.78 1.20 13.43
N PHE A 166 15.98 0.13 13.30
CA PHE A 166 14.66 0.03 13.90
C PHE A 166 14.63 -1.05 14.98
N ASN A 167 14.01 -0.78 16.12
CA ASN A 167 13.87 -1.79 17.18
C ASN A 167 12.91 -2.92 16.77
N THR A 168 12.81 -3.98 17.57
CA THR A 168 12.00 -5.16 17.23
C THR A 168 10.51 -4.85 17.13
N GLY A 169 9.98 -3.96 17.96
CA GLY A 169 8.58 -3.50 17.87
C GLY A 169 8.32 -2.76 16.56
N GLU A 170 9.23 -1.86 16.17
CA GLU A 170 9.14 -1.14 14.89
C GLU A 170 9.23 -2.08 13.68
N LEU A 171 10.04 -3.15 13.76
CA LEU A 171 10.05 -4.18 12.71
C LEU A 171 8.74 -4.98 12.67
N ALA A 172 8.11 -5.23 13.82
CA ALA A 172 6.79 -5.86 13.89
C ALA A 172 5.69 -4.96 13.29
N GLU A 173 5.72 -3.65 13.53
CA GLU A 173 4.85 -2.67 12.86
C GLU A 173 5.01 -2.73 11.34
N MET A 174 6.27 -2.78 10.84
CA MET A 174 6.55 -2.93 9.41
C MET A 174 6.03 -4.26 8.85
N LEU A 175 6.16 -5.35 9.60
CA LEU A 175 5.64 -6.67 9.21
C LEU A 175 4.11 -6.67 9.11
N ASP A 176 3.42 -6.01 10.04
CA ASP A 176 1.97 -5.87 10.03
C ASP A 176 1.47 -5.13 8.78
N VAL A 177 2.12 -3.99 8.47
CA VAL A 177 1.85 -3.23 7.23
C VAL A 177 2.19 -4.06 5.99
N HIS A 178 3.29 -4.80 6.00
CA HIS A 178 3.67 -5.70 4.90
C HIS A 178 2.61 -6.78 4.66
N ASN A 179 2.06 -7.38 5.72
CA ASN A 179 0.99 -8.37 5.62
C ASN A 179 -0.29 -7.78 5.01
N MET A 180 -0.63 -6.54 5.35
CA MET A 180 -1.73 -5.80 4.71
C MET A 180 -1.49 -5.59 3.21
N LEU A 181 -0.27 -5.19 2.80
CA LEU A 181 0.10 -5.05 1.39
C LEU A 181 0.00 -6.39 0.66
N ARG A 182 0.50 -7.47 1.27
CA ARG A 182 0.40 -8.84 0.75
C ARG A 182 -1.04 -9.30 0.56
N ASP A 183 -1.93 -9.10 1.55
CA ASP A 183 -3.35 -9.43 1.39
C ASP A 183 -3.97 -8.61 0.26
N THR A 184 -3.61 -7.33 0.14
CA THR A 184 -4.11 -6.48 -0.93
C THR A 184 -3.66 -6.96 -2.31
N ILE A 185 -2.38 -7.29 -2.48
CA ILE A 185 -1.85 -7.86 -3.72
C ILE A 185 -2.59 -9.16 -4.07
N SER A 186 -2.58 -10.13 -3.15
CA SER A 186 -3.15 -11.47 -3.36
C SER A 186 -4.67 -11.53 -3.49
N ASN A 187 -5.41 -10.50 -3.08
CA ASN A 187 -6.87 -10.47 -3.20
C ASN A 187 -7.39 -9.46 -4.23
N ASN A 188 -6.65 -8.39 -4.51
CA ASN A 188 -7.13 -7.28 -5.34
C ASN A 188 -6.34 -7.12 -6.64
N VAL A 189 -5.00 -7.24 -6.59
CA VAL A 189 -4.13 -7.00 -7.76
C VAL A 189 -3.97 -8.28 -8.58
N CYS A 190 -3.44 -9.34 -7.95
CA CYS A 190 -3.22 -10.64 -8.57
C CYS A 190 -3.96 -11.76 -7.80
N PRO A 191 -5.31 -11.79 -7.85
CA PRO A 191 -6.08 -12.81 -7.15
C PRO A 191 -5.81 -14.22 -7.70
N SER A 192 -5.74 -15.21 -6.80
CA SER A 192 -5.67 -16.62 -7.20
C SER A 192 -6.97 -17.07 -7.88
N ASN A 193 -6.92 -18.15 -8.65
CA ASN A 193 -8.12 -18.70 -9.28
C ASN A 193 -9.16 -19.10 -8.23
N GLY A 194 -8.71 -19.72 -7.13
CA GLY A 194 -9.58 -20.04 -5.98
C GLY A 194 -10.22 -18.80 -5.36
N THR A 195 -9.48 -17.69 -5.27
CA THR A 195 -10.01 -16.40 -4.77
C THR A 195 -11.08 -15.84 -5.70
N ILE A 196 -10.85 -15.86 -7.01
CA ILE A 196 -11.83 -15.44 -8.02
C ILE A 196 -13.09 -16.30 -7.92
N ARG A 197 -12.95 -17.63 -7.88
CA ARG A 197 -14.08 -18.56 -7.77
C ARG A 197 -14.93 -18.27 -6.54
N ARG A 198 -14.31 -18.20 -5.36
CA ARG A 198 -15.01 -17.89 -4.10
C ARG A 198 -15.73 -16.54 -4.15
N LYS A 199 -15.11 -15.51 -4.74
CA LYS A 199 -15.72 -14.17 -4.87
C LYS A 199 -16.89 -14.17 -5.84
N PHE A 200 -16.79 -14.93 -6.93
CA PHE A 200 -17.85 -15.08 -7.92
C PHE A 200 -19.05 -15.82 -7.34
N GLU A 201 -18.84 -17.00 -6.75
CA GLU A 201 -19.89 -17.82 -6.12
C GLU A 201 -20.63 -17.06 -5.02
N LYS A 202 -19.90 -16.29 -4.19
CA LYS A 202 -20.50 -15.44 -3.15
C LYS A 202 -21.42 -14.36 -3.72
N ARG A 203 -21.14 -13.86 -4.92
CA ARG A 203 -21.90 -12.77 -5.56
C ARG A 203 -23.04 -13.31 -6.42
N PHE A 204 -22.85 -14.46 -7.04
CA PHE A 204 -23.81 -15.10 -7.93
C PHE A 204 -24.11 -16.53 -7.46
N PRO A 205 -24.71 -16.70 -6.26
CA PRO A 205 -25.02 -18.01 -5.72
C PRO A 205 -25.98 -18.75 -6.64
N GLY A 206 -25.68 -20.01 -6.94
CA GLY A 206 -26.50 -20.84 -7.83
C GLY A 206 -26.42 -20.46 -9.32
N SER A 207 -25.49 -19.57 -9.70
CA SER A 207 -25.16 -19.40 -11.11
C SER A 207 -24.59 -20.71 -11.67
N GLY A 208 -25.13 -21.17 -12.80
CA GLY A 208 -24.58 -22.31 -13.53
C GLY A 208 -23.34 -21.95 -14.36
N HIS A 209 -22.85 -20.70 -14.24
CA HIS A 209 -21.70 -20.20 -15.00
C HIS A 209 -20.40 -20.80 -14.46
N GLN A 210 -19.74 -21.60 -15.29
CA GLN A 210 -18.45 -22.18 -14.96
C GLN A 210 -17.33 -21.23 -15.39
N LEU A 211 -16.60 -20.69 -14.42
CA LEU A 211 -15.46 -19.82 -14.67
C LEU A 211 -14.34 -20.53 -15.42
N LEU A 212 -13.81 -19.86 -16.43
CA LEU A 212 -12.70 -20.36 -17.25
C LEU A 212 -11.38 -19.74 -16.80
N PHE A 213 -10.49 -20.57 -16.22
CA PHE A 213 -9.16 -20.15 -15.79
C PHE A 213 -8.10 -20.60 -16.79
N ASN A 214 -7.20 -19.70 -17.22
CA ASN A 214 -5.97 -19.96 -17.97
C ASN A 214 -6.04 -21.15 -18.97
N ILE A 215 -6.86 -21.03 -20.02
CA ILE A 215 -6.87 -21.99 -21.14
C ILE A 215 -5.68 -21.67 -22.07
N HIS A 216 -4.47 -22.05 -21.65
CA HIS A 216 -3.34 -22.19 -22.57
C HIS A 216 -2.99 -23.67 -22.74
N LEU A 217 -3.85 -24.39 -23.45
CA LEU A 217 -3.49 -25.57 -24.23
C LEU A 217 -4.18 -25.42 -25.58
N ASN A 218 -3.40 -25.55 -26.65
CA ASN A 218 -3.76 -25.52 -28.06
C ASN A 218 -4.86 -26.53 -28.44
N TYR A 219 -6.09 -26.34 -27.96
CA TYR A 219 -7.26 -26.93 -28.61
C TYR A 219 -7.99 -25.79 -29.31
N PRO A 220 -8.17 -25.85 -30.65
CA PRO A 220 -9.28 -25.11 -31.20
C PRO A 220 -10.51 -25.55 -30.41
N LEU A 221 -11.32 -24.60 -29.95
CA LEU A 221 -12.64 -24.90 -29.40
C LEU A 221 -13.27 -25.92 -30.34
N THR A 222 -13.33 -27.19 -29.93
CA THR A 222 -13.98 -28.21 -30.73
C THR A 222 -15.40 -27.69 -30.92
N ASN A 223 -15.77 -27.53 -32.18
CA ASN A 223 -17.02 -27.00 -32.73
C ASN A 223 -18.32 -27.72 -32.25
N GLY A 224 -18.35 -28.23 -31.03
CA GLY A 224 -19.42 -29.07 -30.47
C GLY A 224 -20.07 -28.55 -29.18
N TYR A 225 -19.56 -27.48 -28.55
CA TYR A 225 -20.18 -26.93 -27.32
C TYR A 225 -20.43 -25.42 -27.36
N SER A 226 -20.12 -24.76 -28.48
CA SER A 226 -20.33 -23.32 -28.72
C SER A 226 -21.77 -22.96 -29.08
N ASN A 227 -22.76 -23.54 -28.39
CA ASN A 227 -24.18 -23.18 -28.54
C ASN A 227 -24.86 -22.81 -27.21
N PHE A 228 -24.15 -22.82 -26.07
CA PHE A 228 -24.74 -22.43 -24.78
C PHE A 228 -24.37 -21.01 -24.31
N ALA A 229 -23.46 -20.31 -25.00
CA ALA A 229 -23.01 -18.96 -24.63
C ALA A 229 -23.43 -17.86 -25.63
N SER A 230 -24.35 -18.16 -26.54
CA SER A 230 -24.78 -17.24 -27.61
C SER A 230 -26.22 -16.74 -27.46
N SER A 231 -26.89 -16.99 -26.34
CA SER A 231 -28.15 -16.30 -26.05
C SER A 231 -27.85 -14.98 -25.32
N ASP A 232 -28.22 -13.87 -25.96
CA ASP A 232 -28.28 -12.54 -25.31
C ASP A 232 -29.08 -12.58 -23.99
N GLU A 233 -29.94 -13.59 -23.79
CA GLU A 233 -30.68 -13.85 -22.56
C GLU A 233 -29.79 -14.18 -21.34
N TYR A 234 -28.59 -14.77 -21.51
CA TYR A 234 -27.75 -15.18 -20.38
C TYR A 234 -27.01 -14.00 -19.73
N TYR A 235 -26.72 -12.95 -20.51
CA TYR A 235 -26.07 -11.73 -20.02
C TYR A 235 -27.05 -10.74 -19.36
N ILE A 236 -28.36 -10.96 -19.50
CA ILE A 236 -29.43 -10.05 -19.04
C ILE A 236 -29.89 -10.32 -17.60
N TYR A 237 -29.60 -11.50 -17.01
CA TYR A 237 -29.97 -11.81 -15.62
C TYR A 237 -29.06 -11.19 -14.54
N GLY A 238 -28.07 -10.38 -14.94
CA GLY A 238 -27.37 -9.48 -14.03
C GLY A 238 -28.29 -8.33 -13.59
N SER A 239 -28.99 -8.53 -12.48
CA SER A 239 -29.91 -7.58 -11.83
C SER A 239 -29.55 -6.08 -12.07
N PRO A 240 -30.43 -5.26 -12.69
CA PRO A 240 -30.15 -3.86 -13.01
C PRO A 240 -30.23 -2.91 -11.79
N ARG A 241 -30.12 -3.43 -10.56
CA ARG A 241 -30.36 -2.67 -9.32
C ARG A 241 -29.22 -2.69 -8.29
N VAL A 242 -28.05 -3.22 -8.63
CA VAL A 242 -26.91 -3.26 -7.69
C VAL A 242 -25.89 -2.22 -8.12
N ALA A 243 -25.65 -1.23 -7.26
CA ALA A 243 -24.84 -0.04 -7.50
C ALA A 243 -23.55 -0.33 -8.29
N GLU A 244 -23.35 0.45 -9.36
CA GLU A 244 -22.17 0.47 -10.22
C GLU A 244 -20.89 0.82 -9.44
N SER A 245 -20.34 -0.12 -8.70
CA SER A 245 -18.97 -0.01 -8.21
C SER A 245 -18.04 -0.63 -9.25
N LYS A 246 -16.90 0.02 -9.55
CA LYS A 246 -15.87 -0.49 -10.48
C LYS A 246 -15.38 -1.90 -10.12
N TYR A 247 -15.54 -2.31 -8.86
CA TYR A 247 -15.19 -3.63 -8.35
C TYR A 247 -16.30 -4.68 -8.53
N HIS A 248 -17.52 -4.28 -8.89
CA HIS A 248 -18.61 -5.17 -9.27
C HIS A 248 -18.50 -5.63 -10.71
N SER A 249 -18.17 -4.75 -11.65
CA SER A 249 -18.06 -5.08 -13.08
C SER A 249 -17.00 -6.15 -13.38
N LYS A 250 -15.88 -6.18 -12.63
CA LYS A 250 -14.82 -7.20 -12.77
C LYS A 250 -15.32 -8.64 -12.59
N PHE A 251 -16.47 -8.88 -11.94
CA PHE A 251 -16.99 -10.23 -11.74
C PHE A 251 -18.23 -10.52 -12.56
N VAL A 252 -18.66 -9.58 -13.41
CA VAL A 252 -19.80 -9.78 -14.31
C VAL A 252 -19.26 -10.36 -15.63
N PRO A 253 -19.69 -11.58 -16.02
CA PRO A 253 -19.38 -12.10 -17.35
C PRO A 253 -20.00 -11.20 -18.42
N SER A 254 -19.22 -10.86 -19.44
CA SER A 254 -19.70 -10.12 -20.59
C SER A 254 -19.13 -10.71 -21.88
N ARG A 255 -19.64 -10.27 -23.02
CA ARG A 255 -19.12 -10.71 -24.33
C ARG A 255 -17.62 -10.47 -24.51
N THR A 256 -17.05 -9.50 -23.80
CA THR A 256 -15.64 -9.09 -23.93
C THR A 256 -14.82 -9.36 -22.67
N HIS A 257 -15.40 -9.98 -21.64
CA HIS A 257 -14.72 -10.19 -20.37
C HIS A 257 -15.22 -11.46 -19.68
N GLU A 258 -14.31 -12.40 -19.46
CA GLU A 258 -14.54 -13.63 -18.69
C GLU A 258 -13.88 -13.49 -17.32
N PRO A 259 -14.64 -13.47 -16.19
CA PRO A 259 -14.08 -13.23 -14.87
C PRO A 259 -13.01 -14.24 -14.44
N GLY A 260 -13.03 -15.47 -14.97
CA GLY A 260 -11.99 -16.46 -14.70
C GLY A 260 -10.61 -16.09 -15.28
N ALA A 261 -10.55 -15.26 -16.32
CA ALA A 261 -9.29 -14.80 -16.93
C ALA A 261 -8.47 -13.93 -15.96
N GLU A 262 -9.11 -13.37 -14.94
CA GLU A 262 -8.49 -12.53 -13.92
C GLU A 262 -7.66 -13.30 -12.88
N GLY A 263 -7.65 -14.64 -12.96
CA GLY A 263 -6.91 -15.51 -12.06
C GLY A 263 -5.42 -15.61 -12.40
N TRP A 264 -4.59 -15.61 -11.36
CA TRP A 264 -3.12 -15.69 -11.44
C TRP A 264 -2.58 -17.08 -11.06
N GLY A 265 -3.38 -18.13 -11.28
CA GLY A 265 -3.03 -19.48 -10.86
C GLY A 265 -3.38 -19.73 -9.38
N ASP A 266 -2.94 -20.86 -8.86
CA ASP A 266 -3.10 -21.26 -7.45
C ASP A 266 -1.77 -21.81 -6.90
N ASP A 267 -1.77 -22.14 -5.60
CA ASP A 267 -0.69 -22.80 -4.88
C ASP A 267 0.69 -22.12 -5.05
N VAL A 268 1.72 -22.91 -5.37
CA VAL A 268 3.11 -22.49 -5.45
C VAL A 268 3.35 -21.45 -6.56
N LEU A 269 2.65 -21.56 -7.70
CA LEU A 269 2.79 -20.59 -8.79
C LEU A 269 2.24 -19.23 -8.39
N HIS A 270 1.07 -19.21 -7.74
CA HIS A 270 0.48 -17.97 -7.23
C HIS A 270 1.35 -17.34 -6.15
N TYR A 271 1.94 -18.15 -5.27
CA TYR A 271 2.89 -17.67 -4.26
C TYR A 271 4.02 -16.85 -4.90
N TYR A 272 4.69 -17.36 -5.95
CA TYR A 272 5.78 -16.62 -6.61
C TYR A 272 5.32 -15.33 -7.28
N VAL A 273 4.12 -15.31 -7.87
CA VAL A 273 3.53 -14.07 -8.41
C VAL A 273 3.37 -13.03 -7.30
N VAL A 274 2.85 -13.43 -6.13
CA VAL A 274 2.67 -12.50 -5.00
C VAL A 274 4.02 -12.02 -4.47
N GLU A 275 5.02 -12.89 -4.37
CA GLU A 275 6.38 -12.52 -3.96
C GLU A 275 7.01 -11.49 -4.91
N ASP A 276 6.84 -11.64 -6.23
CA ASP A 276 7.35 -10.66 -7.19
C ASP A 276 6.60 -9.32 -7.08
N MET A 277 5.27 -9.37 -6.96
CA MET A 277 4.42 -8.18 -6.83
C MET A 277 4.66 -7.40 -5.53
N LEU A 278 5.15 -8.05 -4.47
CA LEU A 278 5.50 -7.40 -3.20
C LEU A 278 6.69 -6.43 -3.29
N LYS A 279 7.41 -6.42 -4.42
CA LYS A 279 8.43 -5.40 -4.71
C LYS A 279 7.85 -4.05 -5.13
N LEU A 280 6.60 -4.03 -5.56
CA LEU A 280 5.92 -2.79 -5.89
C LEU A 280 5.83 -1.94 -4.64
N ASP A 281 6.07 -0.65 -4.80
CA ASP A 281 5.94 0.27 -3.70
C ASP A 281 4.45 0.53 -3.35
N PRO A 282 4.16 1.08 -2.15
CA PRO A 282 2.78 1.32 -1.73
C PRO A 282 1.95 2.19 -2.69
N ALA A 283 2.57 3.13 -3.41
CA ALA A 283 1.85 3.96 -4.39
C ALA A 283 1.50 3.14 -5.65
N GLN A 284 2.42 2.31 -6.12
CA GLN A 284 2.21 1.42 -7.26
C GLN A 284 1.13 0.38 -6.96
N ILE A 285 1.17 -0.27 -5.79
CA ILE A 285 0.14 -1.24 -5.38
C ILE A 285 -1.24 -0.57 -5.33
N LEU A 286 -1.31 0.64 -4.78
CA LEU A 286 -2.56 1.39 -4.67
C LEU A 286 -3.11 1.81 -6.05
N HIS A 287 -2.22 2.23 -6.96
CA HIS A 287 -2.59 2.51 -8.36
C HIS A 287 -3.16 1.27 -9.03
N LEU A 288 -2.46 0.12 -8.98
CA LEU A 288 -2.95 -1.12 -9.58
C LEU A 288 -4.27 -1.56 -8.98
N ARG A 289 -4.43 -1.48 -7.66
CA ARG A 289 -5.69 -1.80 -6.97
C ARG A 289 -6.85 -0.96 -7.47
N ASN A 290 -6.64 0.34 -7.69
CA ASN A 290 -7.71 1.31 -7.92
C ASN A 290 -7.99 1.55 -9.42
N GLU A 291 -6.97 1.41 -10.27
CA GLU A 291 -6.99 1.84 -11.66
C GLU A 291 -6.71 0.71 -12.68
N ALA A 292 -6.20 -0.44 -12.23
CA ALA A 292 -5.97 -1.62 -13.08
C ALA A 292 -6.89 -2.79 -12.69
N PRO A 293 -8.22 -2.69 -12.95
CA PRO A 293 -9.15 -3.76 -12.61
C PRO A 293 -8.90 -5.05 -13.38
N LEU A 294 -8.24 -5.04 -14.53
CA LEU A 294 -8.04 -6.22 -15.38
C LEU A 294 -6.61 -6.77 -15.30
N LYS A 295 -6.46 -8.09 -15.41
CA LYS A 295 -5.17 -8.79 -15.38
C LYS A 295 -4.20 -8.26 -16.43
N ASP A 296 -4.66 -8.08 -17.67
CA ASP A 296 -3.84 -7.57 -18.77
C ASP A 296 -3.26 -6.17 -18.48
N GLN A 297 -3.98 -5.34 -17.73
CA GLN A 297 -3.49 -4.00 -17.33
C GLN A 297 -2.37 -4.11 -16.30
N VAL A 298 -2.52 -5.03 -15.34
CA VAL A 298 -1.48 -5.33 -14.34
C VAL A 298 -0.24 -5.91 -15.02
N GLU A 299 -0.41 -6.87 -15.93
CA GLU A 299 0.70 -7.46 -16.70
C GLU A 299 1.41 -6.42 -17.57
N SER A 300 0.66 -5.52 -18.21
CA SER A 300 1.23 -4.44 -19.01
C SER A 300 2.06 -3.49 -18.15
N TYR A 301 1.54 -3.10 -16.98
CA TYR A 301 2.27 -2.26 -16.03
C TYR A 301 3.57 -2.91 -15.56
N VAL A 302 3.53 -4.19 -15.17
CA VAL A 302 4.72 -4.91 -14.70
C VAL A 302 5.76 -5.06 -15.81
N ARG A 303 5.33 -5.30 -17.05
CA ARG A 303 6.24 -5.37 -18.20
C ARG A 303 7.00 -4.06 -18.43
N GLU A 304 6.37 -2.91 -18.15
CA GLU A 304 7.01 -1.60 -18.25
C GLU A 304 8.10 -1.37 -17.18
N LEU A 305 8.05 -2.07 -16.04
CA LEU A 305 9.11 -2.00 -15.02
C LEU A 305 10.43 -2.64 -15.50
N GLY A 306 10.34 -3.59 -16.42
CA GLY A 306 11.48 -4.26 -17.06
C GLY A 306 11.86 -5.60 -16.43
N GLU A 307 12.75 -6.33 -17.10
CA GLU A 307 13.07 -7.75 -16.83
C GLU A 307 13.62 -8.04 -15.41
N TRP A 308 14.09 -7.03 -14.69
CA TRP A 308 14.56 -7.21 -13.30
C TRP A 308 13.42 -7.53 -12.32
N PHE A 309 12.18 -7.22 -12.71
CA PHE A 309 11.00 -7.42 -11.89
C PHE A 309 10.51 -8.88 -11.87
N ASP A 310 10.78 -9.67 -12.91
CA ASP A 310 10.28 -11.04 -12.93
C ASP A 310 11.18 -11.97 -12.14
N ASN A 311 10.59 -12.98 -11.51
CA ASN A 311 11.29 -14.09 -10.86
C ASN A 311 12.33 -13.60 -9.84
N ASN A 312 12.03 -12.59 -9.05
CA ASN A 312 12.93 -12.06 -8.05
C ASN A 312 12.09 -11.53 -6.90
N GLY A 313 11.56 -12.41 -6.05
CA GLY A 313 10.60 -12.00 -5.03
C GLY A 313 11.09 -10.86 -4.11
N GLU A 314 10.21 -10.37 -3.27
CA GLU A 314 10.55 -9.43 -2.21
C GLU A 314 11.58 -10.01 -1.23
N THR A 315 12.30 -9.15 -0.52
CA THR A 315 13.44 -9.57 0.34
C THR A 315 13.38 -9.02 1.76
N PHE A 316 12.39 -8.20 2.08
CA PHE A 316 12.15 -7.63 3.39
C PHE A 316 11.98 -8.71 4.46
N CYS A 317 11.05 -9.67 4.30
CA CYS A 317 10.82 -10.70 5.32
C CYS A 317 12.09 -11.54 5.58
N GLN A 318 12.84 -11.85 4.53
CA GLN A 318 14.10 -12.58 4.63
C GLN A 318 15.16 -11.78 5.39
N THR A 319 15.30 -10.48 5.11
CA THR A 319 16.24 -9.60 5.80
C THR A 319 15.82 -9.35 7.25
N MET A 320 14.52 -9.18 7.52
CA MET A 320 14.00 -9.04 8.87
C MET A 320 14.31 -10.27 9.71
N ALA A 321 14.06 -11.48 9.18
CA ALA A 321 14.39 -12.72 9.88
C ALA A 321 15.88 -12.79 10.24
N HIS A 322 16.77 -12.35 9.34
CA HIS A 322 18.21 -12.27 9.61
C HIS A 322 18.54 -11.34 10.78
N VAL A 323 17.95 -10.14 10.81
CA VAL A 323 18.16 -9.15 11.88
C VAL A 323 17.59 -9.64 13.22
N VAL A 324 16.43 -10.29 13.21
CA VAL A 324 15.80 -10.84 14.42
C VAL A 324 16.69 -11.94 15.03
N VAL A 325 17.21 -12.85 14.21
CA VAL A 325 18.15 -13.90 14.65
C VAL A 325 19.43 -13.28 15.23
N GLN A 326 19.97 -12.24 14.61
CA GLN A 326 21.15 -11.53 15.13
C GLN A 326 20.89 -10.86 16.49
N ARG A 327 19.64 -10.49 16.78
CA ARG A 327 19.21 -9.96 18.08
C ARG A 327 18.90 -11.06 19.10
N GLY A 328 19.02 -12.33 18.73
CA GLY A 328 18.73 -13.48 19.58
C GLY A 328 17.23 -13.80 19.71
N GLY A 329 16.38 -13.27 18.83
CA GLY A 329 14.96 -13.60 18.77
C GLY A 329 14.62 -14.60 17.67
N GLU A 330 13.35 -15.04 17.65
CA GLU A 330 12.82 -15.92 16.62
C GLU A 330 11.80 -15.18 15.74
N MET A 331 11.92 -15.32 14.41
CA MET A 331 11.01 -14.64 13.47
C MET A 331 9.58 -15.16 13.59
N GLU A 332 9.40 -16.44 13.93
CA GLU A 332 8.07 -17.04 14.03
C GLU A 332 7.29 -16.49 15.23
N GLU A 333 7.94 -16.31 16.39
CA GLU A 333 7.33 -15.65 17.56
C GLU A 333 6.80 -14.25 17.22
N ILE A 334 7.56 -13.48 16.44
CA ILE A 334 7.12 -12.13 16.01
C ILE A 334 5.94 -12.23 15.05
N ARG A 335 5.93 -13.20 14.12
CA ARG A 335 4.81 -13.40 13.20
C ARG A 335 3.53 -13.76 13.93
N GLU A 336 3.61 -14.71 14.85
CA GLU A 336 2.49 -15.14 15.68
C GLU A 336 1.97 -13.96 16.52
N ALA A 337 2.86 -13.22 17.19
CA ALA A 337 2.47 -12.05 17.96
C ALA A 337 1.81 -10.94 17.12
N VAL A 338 2.24 -10.74 15.86
CA VAL A 338 1.59 -9.79 14.94
C VAL A 338 0.21 -10.27 14.48
N LEU A 339 0.07 -11.59 14.24
CA LEU A 339 -1.19 -12.21 13.86
C LEU A 339 -2.22 -12.16 15.00
N ASP A 340 -1.77 -12.41 16.22
CA ASP A 340 -2.58 -12.37 17.45
C ASP A 340 -2.88 -10.94 17.93
N GLY A 341 -2.32 -9.92 17.26
CA GLY A 341 -2.54 -8.53 17.62
C GLY A 341 -1.81 -8.08 18.89
N MET A 342 -0.83 -8.84 19.38
CA MET A 342 0.04 -8.48 20.51
C MET A 342 1.16 -7.52 20.09
N LEU A 343 1.59 -7.58 18.83
CA LEU A 343 2.53 -6.67 18.21
C LEU A 343 1.96 -6.12 16.89
N GLY A 344 2.54 -5.03 16.40
CA GLY A 344 2.15 -4.42 15.14
C GLY A 344 1.65 -3.00 15.31
N VAL A 345 0.80 -2.54 14.39
CA VAL A 345 0.35 -1.14 14.36
C VAL A 345 -0.77 -0.86 15.36
N ALA A 346 -1.77 -1.74 15.39
CA ALA A 346 -2.94 -1.62 16.25
C ALA A 346 -2.94 -2.83 17.19
N VAL A 347 -2.43 -2.61 18.40
CA VAL A 347 -2.30 -3.63 19.45
C VAL A 347 -3.51 -3.54 20.37
N GLY A 348 -4.04 -4.69 20.80
CA GLY A 348 -5.13 -4.72 21.79
C GLY A 348 -4.69 -4.09 23.12
N ASP A 349 -5.61 -3.51 23.88
CA ASP A 349 -5.30 -3.04 25.23
C ASP A 349 -4.76 -4.23 26.03
N ALA A 350 -3.58 -4.07 26.64
CA ALA A 350 -3.03 -5.08 27.54
C ALA A 350 -3.97 -5.21 28.75
N GLU A 351 -4.66 -6.36 28.86
CA GLU A 351 -5.46 -6.70 30.05
C GLU A 351 -4.62 -6.78 31.33
#